data_AF-A0A0Q6W799-F1
#
_entry.id   AF-A0A0Q6W799-F1
#
_cell.length_a   1.000
_cell.length_b   1.000
_cell.length_c   1.000
_cell.angle_alpha   90.00
_cell.angle_beta   90.00
_cell.angle_gamma   90.00
#
_symmetry.space_group_name_H-M   'P 1'
#
loop_
_entity.id
_entity.type
_entity.pdbx_description
1 polymer ?
#
loop_
_entity_poly.entity_id
_entity_poly.type
_entity_poly.pdbx_seq_one_letter_code
_entity_poly.pdbx_strand_id
1 'polypeptide(L)'
;MRPRGEIRDALAQAFIRLLSDRGLLVEGVAVDGVSVRESAAAAQVGFDAARRTVENMVRAGQLVRISSVKRAGSQHWEGLYAPAEFVPGHACGVAALANALQSIAAPVAA
;
A
#
# COMPACT_ATOMS: atom_id res chain seq x y z
N MET A 1 -13.94 -5.62 -20.34
CA MET A 1 -13.10 -4.68 -19.55
C MET A 1 -13.79 -4.45 -18.23
N ARG A 2 -13.12 -4.68 -17.09
CA ARG A 2 -13.70 -4.32 -15.78
C ARG A 2 -13.77 -2.79 -15.65
N PRO A 3 -14.85 -2.21 -15.09
CA PRO A 3 -14.93 -0.78 -14.81
C PRO A 3 -13.84 -0.33 -13.82
N ARG A 4 -13.48 0.96 -13.88
CA ARG A 4 -12.33 1.52 -13.13
C ARG A 4 -12.43 1.31 -11.61
N GLY A 5 -13.63 1.37 -11.04
CA GLY A 5 -13.86 1.11 -9.61
C GLY A 5 -13.50 -0.31 -9.22
N GLU A 6 -13.99 -1.30 -9.98
CA GLU A 6 -13.69 -2.71 -9.73
C GLU A 6 -12.21 -3.06 -9.85
N ILE A 7 -11.46 -2.39 -10.74
CA ILE A 7 -10.01 -2.59 -10.84
C ILE A 7 -9.31 -2.13 -9.55
N ARG A 8 -9.75 -1.01 -8.98
CA ARG A 8 -9.21 -0.48 -7.72
C ARG A 8 -9.48 -1.44 -6.57
N ASP A 9 -10.71 -1.92 -6.44
CA ASP A 9 -11.11 -2.83 -5.37
C ASP A 9 -10.40 -4.19 -5.50
N ALA A 10 -10.30 -4.72 -6.72
CA ALA A 10 -9.58 -5.96 -6.99
C ALA A 10 -8.09 -5.84 -6.65
N LEU A 11 -7.45 -4.71 -6.97
CA LEU A 11 -6.05 -4.47 -6.62
C LEU A 11 -5.87 -4.33 -5.11
N ALA A 12 -6.73 -3.57 -4.42
CA ALA A 12 -6.68 -3.43 -2.97
C ALA A 12 -6.78 -4.80 -2.28
N GLN A 13 -7.73 -5.64 -2.68
CA GLN A 13 -7.87 -7.00 -2.18
C GLN A 13 -6.64 -7.86 -2.50
N ALA A 14 -6.06 -7.73 -3.70
CA ALA A 14 -4.86 -8.46 -4.08
C ALA A 14 -3.64 -8.06 -3.24
N PHE A 15 -3.47 -6.78 -2.89
CA PHE A 15 -2.40 -6.34 -1.98
C PHE A 15 -2.54 -6.97 -0.61
N ILE A 16 -3.73 -6.89 0.01
CA ILE A 16 -3.99 -7.46 1.33
C ILE A 16 -3.75 -8.97 1.32
N ARG A 17 -4.29 -9.65 0.31
CA ARG A 17 -4.13 -11.10 0.16
C ARG A 17 -2.66 -11.49 0.02
N LEU A 18 -1.91 -10.86 -0.88
CA LEU A 18 -0.51 -11.22 -1.10
C LEU A 18 0.38 -10.93 0.10
N LEU A 19 0.10 -9.85 0.84
CA LEU A 19 0.79 -9.57 2.09
C LEU A 19 0.48 -10.62 3.16
N SER A 20 -0.79 -11.03 3.28
CA SER A 20 -1.23 -12.06 4.22
C SER A 20 -0.65 -13.43 3.88
N ASP A 21 -0.75 -13.85 2.61
CA ASP A 21 -0.26 -15.14 2.11
C ASP A 21 1.26 -15.29 2.28
N ARG A 22 2.01 -14.18 2.27
CA ARG A 22 3.46 -14.16 2.48
C ARG A 22 3.88 -13.95 3.93
N GLY A 23 2.93 -13.78 4.85
CA GLY A 23 3.24 -13.43 6.25
C GLY A 23 3.93 -12.07 6.39
N LEU A 24 3.75 -11.17 5.41
CA LEU A 24 4.29 -9.81 5.43
C LEU A 24 3.39 -8.84 6.20
N LEU A 25 2.25 -9.31 6.70
CA LEU A 25 1.42 -8.62 7.68
C LEU A 25 1.60 -9.29 9.04
N VAL A 26 2.31 -8.60 9.94
CA VAL A 26 2.54 -9.05 11.32
C VAL A 26 1.81 -8.07 12.24
N GLU A 27 0.83 -8.55 13.01
CA GLU A 27 0.03 -7.72 13.92
C GLU A 27 -0.63 -6.49 13.24
N GLY A 28 -1.00 -6.62 11.96
CA GLY A 28 -1.57 -5.50 11.19
C GLY A 28 -0.53 -4.50 10.69
N VAL A 29 0.76 -4.85 10.72
CA VAL A 29 1.86 -4.04 10.20
C VAL A 29 2.50 -4.74 9.00
N ALA A 30 2.61 -4.01 7.88
CA ALA A 30 3.31 -4.45 6.69
C ALA A 30 4.83 -4.32 6.89
N VAL A 31 5.52 -5.46 6.95
CA VAL A 31 6.98 -5.51 7.13
C VAL A 31 7.75 -5.44 5.80
N ASP A 32 7.10 -5.81 4.69
CA ASP A 32 7.58 -5.61 3.32
C ASP A 32 6.38 -5.44 2.36
N GLY A 33 6.64 -5.25 1.07
CA GLY A 33 5.64 -4.80 0.10
C GLY A 33 5.49 -5.75 -1.07
N VAL A 34 4.49 -5.46 -1.89
CA VAL A 34 4.13 -6.25 -3.06
C VAL A 34 4.37 -5.43 -4.32
N SER A 35 4.86 -6.06 -5.38
CA SER A 35 5.09 -5.35 -6.63
C SER A 35 3.80 -5.14 -7.42
N VAL A 36 3.77 -4.13 -8.28
CA VAL A 36 2.62 -3.86 -9.18
C VAL A 36 2.35 -5.04 -10.11
N ARG A 37 3.41 -5.73 -10.53
CA ARG A 37 3.30 -6.91 -11.40
C ARG A 37 2.63 -8.07 -10.68
N GLU A 38 2.99 -8.31 -9.43
CA GLU A 38 2.43 -9.38 -8.61
C GLU A 38 0.96 -9.13 -8.29
N SER A 39 0.62 -7.91 -7.85
CA SER A 39 -0.77 -7.52 -7.60
C SER A 39 -1.63 -7.57 -8.86
N ALA A 40 -1.09 -7.16 -10.03
CA ALA A 40 -1.80 -7.27 -11.30
C ALA A 40 -2.11 -8.73 -11.68
N ALA A 41 -1.15 -9.64 -11.50
CA ALA A 41 -1.33 -11.06 -11.76
C ALA A 41 -2.38 -11.67 -10.81
N ALA A 42 -2.32 -11.34 -9.51
CA ALA A 42 -3.28 -11.82 -8.53
C ALA A 42 -4.71 -11.26 -8.77
N ALA A 43 -4.83 -10.00 -9.16
CA ALA A 43 -6.11 -9.37 -9.49
C ALA A 43 -6.63 -9.71 -10.89
N GLN A 44 -5.87 -10.46 -11.70
CA GLN A 44 -6.20 -10.80 -13.09
C GLN A 44 -6.52 -9.56 -13.96
N VAL A 45 -5.73 -8.50 -13.78
CA VAL A 45 -5.86 -7.24 -14.55
C VAL A 45 -4.61 -6.98 -15.39
N GLY A 46 -4.80 -6.29 -16.52
CA GLY A 46 -3.67 -5.91 -17.38
C GLY A 46 -2.69 -4.98 -16.66
N PHE A 47 -1.39 -5.15 -16.92
CA PHE A 47 -0.31 -4.43 -16.24
C PHE A 47 -0.43 -2.90 -16.37
N ASP A 48 -0.74 -2.37 -17.55
CA ASP A 48 -0.93 -0.93 -17.77
C ASP A 48 -2.07 -0.35 -16.93
N ALA A 49 -3.18 -1.09 -16.84
CA ALA A 49 -4.32 -0.68 -16.02
C ALA A 49 -3.97 -0.72 -14.53
N ALA A 50 -3.27 -1.76 -14.10
CA ALA A 50 -2.80 -1.88 -12.72
C ALA A 50 -1.85 -0.74 -12.35
N ARG A 51 -0.85 -0.47 -13.20
CA ARG A 51 0.12 0.60 -12.97
C ARG A 51 -0.53 1.97 -12.81
N ARG A 52 -1.40 2.36 -13.73
CA ARG A 52 -2.14 3.63 -13.64
C ARG A 52 -3.00 3.71 -12.38
N THR A 53 -3.62 2.59 -11.99
CA THR A 53 -4.46 2.53 -10.80
C THR A 53 -3.64 2.64 -9.52
N VAL A 54 -2.50 1.93 -9.44
CA VAL A 54 -1.56 2.05 -8.31
C VAL A 54 -1.02 3.46 -8.20
N GLU A 55 -0.60 4.09 -9.30
CA GLU A 55 -0.15 5.50 -9.28
C GLU A 55 -1.24 6.44 -8.72
N ASN A 56 -2.51 6.21 -9.08
CA ASN A 56 -3.64 6.96 -8.52
C ASN A 56 -3.88 6.66 -7.03
N MET A 57 -3.74 5.40 -6.61
CA MET A 57 -3.90 5.00 -5.20
C MET A 57 -2.78 5.58 -4.32
N VAL A 58 -1.55 5.64 -4.84
CA VAL A 58 -0.42 6.29 -4.18
C VAL A 58 -0.65 7.79 -4.05
N ARG A 59 -1.09 8.46 -5.12
CA ARG A 59 -1.46 9.89 -5.06
C ARG A 59 -2.61 10.16 -4.09
N ALA A 60 -3.55 9.22 -3.95
CA ALA A 60 -4.64 9.30 -3.00
C ALA A 60 -4.23 8.92 -1.55
N GLY A 61 -2.98 8.53 -1.31
CA GLY A 61 -2.50 8.13 0.01
C GLY A 61 -3.03 6.77 0.50
N GLN A 62 -3.58 5.94 -0.39
CA GLN A 62 -4.06 4.59 -0.05
C GLN A 62 -2.95 3.54 -0.09
N LEU A 63 -1.98 3.72 -0.99
CA LEU A 63 -0.79 2.87 -1.10
C LEU A 63 0.45 3.71 -0.84
N VAL A 64 1.44 3.05 -0.26
CA VAL A 64 2.74 3.63 0.06
C VAL A 64 3.80 2.78 -0.60
N ARG A 65 4.76 3.43 -1.25
CA ARG A 65 5.97 2.76 -1.69
C ARG A 65 6.91 2.63 -0.49
N ILE A 66 7.16 1.41 -0.06
CA ILE A 66 7.99 1.15 1.13
C ILE A 66 9.44 0.80 0.78
N SER A 67 9.66 0.17 -0.37
CA SER A 67 11.00 -0.27 -0.77
C SER A 67 11.08 -0.47 -2.30
N SER A 68 12.24 -0.91 -2.76
CA SER A 68 12.44 -1.34 -4.13
C SER A 68 13.34 -2.56 -4.18
N VAL A 69 12.98 -3.52 -5.03
CA VAL A 69 13.72 -4.76 -5.22
C VAL A 69 14.17 -4.90 -6.66
N LYS A 70 15.40 -5.36 -6.86
CA LYS A 70 15.88 -5.81 -8.16
C LYS A 70 15.83 -7.33 -8.20
N ARG A 71 14.88 -7.91 -8.96
CA ARG A 71 14.82 -9.38 -9.11
C ARG A 71 16.05 -9.88 -9.87
N ALA A 72 16.52 -11.07 -9.50
CA ALA A 72 17.58 -11.77 -10.22
C ALA A 72 17.22 -11.90 -11.71
N GLY A 73 18.13 -11.47 -12.60
CA GLY A 73 17.91 -11.46 -14.05
C GLY A 73 17.11 -10.27 -14.60
N SER A 74 16.57 -9.38 -13.75
CA SER A 74 15.93 -8.15 -14.21
C SER A 74 16.94 -7.00 -14.33
N GLN A 75 16.85 -6.24 -15.42
CA GLN A 75 17.57 -4.97 -15.57
C GLN A 75 16.89 -3.80 -14.85
N HIS A 76 15.64 -3.98 -14.41
CA HIS A 76 14.81 -2.93 -13.84
C HIS A 76 14.51 -3.18 -12.37
N TRP A 77 14.55 -2.10 -11.58
CA TRP A 77 14.10 -2.07 -10.20
C TRP A 77 12.58 -2.04 -10.14
N GLU A 78 11.99 -2.90 -9.32
CA GLU A 78 10.55 -2.91 -9.06
C GLU A 78 10.27 -2.20 -7.73
N GLY A 79 9.30 -1.29 -7.71
CA GLY A 79 8.80 -0.71 -6.46
C GLY A 79 7.91 -1.71 -5.72
N LEU A 80 8.10 -1.80 -4.42
CA LEU A 80 7.24 -2.57 -3.52
C LEU A 80 6.32 -1.61 -2.77
N TYR A 81 5.04 -1.96 -2.76
CA TYR A 81 3.97 -1.14 -2.21
C TYR A 81 3.20 -1.91 -1.14
N ALA A 82 2.75 -1.17 -0.12
CA ALA A 82 1.87 -1.67 0.91
C ALA A 82 0.70 -0.68 1.13
N PRO A 83 -0.47 -1.15 1.59
CA PRO A 83 -1.55 -0.26 2.01
C PRO A 83 -1.10 0.65 3.15
N ALA A 84 -1.45 1.94 3.05
CA ALA A 84 -1.03 2.96 4.01
C ALA A 84 -1.50 2.66 5.45
N GLU A 85 -2.64 1.99 5.58
CA GLU A 85 -3.21 1.54 6.86
C GLU A 85 -2.32 0.54 7.61
N PHE A 86 -1.44 -0.18 6.92
CA PHE A 86 -0.54 -1.17 7.52
C PHE A 86 0.91 -0.67 7.63
N VAL A 87 1.22 0.56 7.19
CA VAL A 87 2.60 1.10 7.29
C VAL A 87 2.69 2.06 8.47
N PRO A 88 3.35 1.68 9.59
CA PRO A 88 3.49 2.54 10.76
C PRO A 88 4.29 3.79 10.41
N GLY A 89 3.81 4.95 10.86
CA GLY A 89 4.43 6.25 10.56
C GLY A 89 4.06 6.83 9.19
N HIS A 90 3.33 6.11 8.34
CA HIS A 90 2.83 6.62 7.06
C HIS A 90 1.35 7.03 7.10
N ALA A 91 0.77 7.09 8.30
CA ALA A 91 -0.50 7.76 8.55
C ALA A 91 -0.43 9.16 7.90
N CYS A 92 -1.25 9.33 6.88
CA CYS A 92 -1.32 10.46 5.97
C CYS A 92 -0.96 11.79 6.65
N GLY A 93 0.02 12.51 6.08
CA GLY A 93 0.70 13.71 6.61
C GLY A 93 -0.16 14.97 6.82
N VAL A 94 -1.42 14.80 7.23
CA VAL A 94 -2.25 15.86 7.81
C VAL A 94 -3.12 15.32 8.96
N ALA A 95 -3.57 14.06 8.87
CA ALA A 95 -4.37 13.41 9.93
C ALA A 95 -3.50 12.89 11.10
N ALA A 96 -2.30 12.39 10.82
CA ALA A 96 -1.38 11.91 11.86
C ALA A 96 -0.84 13.06 12.73
N LEU A 97 -0.57 14.21 12.12
CA LEU A 97 -0.14 15.41 12.83
C LEU A 97 -1.29 15.98 13.68
N ALA A 98 -2.53 15.94 13.19
CA ALA A 98 -3.71 16.37 13.94
C ALA A 98 -3.96 15.50 15.20
N ASN A 99 -3.82 14.19 15.10
CA ASN A 99 -3.94 13.28 16.25
C ASN A 99 -2.75 13.40 17.22
N ALA A 100 -1.53 13.61 16.72
CA ALA A 100 -0.36 13.84 17.58
C ALA A 100 -0.45 15.17 18.35
N LEU A 101 -0.97 16.22 17.73
CA LEU A 101 -1.22 17.51 18.39
C LEU A 101 -2.37 17.44 19.42
N GLN A 102 -3.41 16.64 19.15
CA GLN A 102 -4.50 16.44 20.10
C GLN A 102 -4.07 15.64 21.35
N SER A 103 -3.14 14.69 21.23
CA SER A 103 -2.66 13.93 22.39
C SER A 103 -1.73 14.74 23.31
N ILE A 104 -1.01 15.73 22.76
CA ILE A 104 -0.20 16.68 23.54
C ILE A 104 -1.10 17.71 24.27
N ALA A 105 -2.30 17.98 23.75
CA ALA A 105 -3.22 18.96 24.30
C ALA A 105 -4.14 18.43 25.41
N ALA A 106 -4.03 17.17 25.83
CA ALA A 106 -4.76 16.68 27.01
C ALA A 106 -4.08 17.23 28.28
N PRO A 107 -4.73 18.14 29.04
CA PRO A 107 -4.17 18.60 30.29
C PRO A 107 -4.15 17.44 31.29
N VAL A 108 -3.00 17.27 31.94
CA VAL A 108 -2.90 16.47 33.15
C VAL A 108 -3.90 17.08 34.16
N ALA A 109 -4.96 16.33 34.46
CA ALA A 109 -5.96 16.71 35.43
C ALA A 109 -6.30 15.48 36.28
N ALA A 110 -5.41 15.20 37.23
CA ALA A 110 -5.70 14.84 38.61
C ALA A 110 -4.36 14.62 39.35
#